data_AF-A0A212J0C3-F1
#
_entry.id   AF-A0A212J0C3-F1
#
_cell.length_a   1.000
_cell.length_b   1.000
_cell.length_c   1.000
_cell.angle_alpha   90.00
_cell.angle_beta   90.00
_cell.angle_gamma   90.00
#
_symmetry.space_group_name_H-M   'P 1'
#
loop_
_entity.id
_entity.type
_entity.pdbx_description
1 polymer ?
#
loop_
_entity_poly.entity_id
_entity_poly.type
_entity_poly.pdbx_seq_one_letter_code
_entity_poly.pdbx_strand_id
1 'polypeptide(L)'
;MRFIELSNFEIEALKERFGNHKNSVVQKRLRALELSSQYKSMKEIAEELNISRTTLYHFFEAWDKVEYEDKPDALFIKEGRGAKPKLESVKDELPILAEKYNRNIKKILQVLEDEYDIKVCSLTLRKYLKKTNI
;
A
#
# COMPACT_ATOMS: atom_id res chain seq x y z
N MET A 1 -14.39 20.18 14.88
CA MET A 1 -14.25 19.66 13.51
C MET A 1 -12.86 20.03 13.04
N ARG A 2 -12.12 19.11 12.44
CA ARG A 2 -10.74 19.37 11.99
C ARG A 2 -10.75 19.67 10.50
N PHE A 3 -10.01 20.71 10.11
CA PHE A 3 -9.77 21.08 8.73
C PHE A 3 -8.26 21.10 8.50
N ILE A 4 -7.85 20.70 7.30
CA ILE A 4 -6.50 20.87 6.83
C ILE A 4 -6.41 22.25 6.16
N GLU A 5 -5.64 23.14 6.76
CA GLU A 5 -5.36 24.46 6.22
C GLU A 5 -4.21 24.34 5.22
N LEU A 6 -4.55 24.44 3.93
CA LEU A 6 -3.60 24.51 2.83
C LEU A 6 -3.94 25.75 2.01
N SER A 7 -2.91 26.49 1.62
CA SER A 7 -3.08 27.58 0.67
C SER A 7 -3.52 27.04 -0.70
N ASN A 8 -4.19 27.89 -1.48
CA ASN A 8 -4.57 27.54 -2.85
C ASN A 8 -3.35 27.16 -3.70
N PHE A 9 -2.19 27.77 -3.45
CA PHE A 9 -0.94 27.46 -4.13
C PHE A 9 -0.46 26.03 -3.84
N GLU A 10 -0.53 25.59 -2.57
CA GLU A 10 -0.13 24.25 -2.18
C GLU A 10 -1.06 23.18 -2.76
N ILE A 11 -2.38 23.44 -2.77
CA ILE A 11 -3.35 22.54 -3.40
C ILE A 11 -3.08 22.40 -4.89
N GLU A 12 -2.79 23.51 -5.58
CA GLU A 12 -2.53 23.49 -7.02
C GLU A 12 -1.23 22.76 -7.34
N ALA A 13 -0.16 22.99 -6.57
CA ALA A 13 1.10 22.25 -6.72
C ALA A 13 0.91 20.73 -6.53
N LEU A 14 0.08 20.32 -5.56
CA LEU A 14 -0.24 18.90 -5.36
C LEU A 14 -1.07 18.33 -6.51
N LYS A 15 -1.99 19.11 -7.09
CA LYS A 15 -2.79 18.70 -8.25
C LYS A 15 -1.94 18.57 -9.51
N GLU A 16 -1.03 19.50 -9.76
CA GLU A 16 -0.12 19.41 -10.90
C GLU A 16 0.75 18.15 -10.80
N ARG A 17 1.28 17.86 -9.61
CA ARG A 17 2.17 16.72 -9.38
C ARG A 17 1.45 15.37 -9.35
N PHE A 18 0.25 15.28 -8.78
CA PHE A 18 -0.43 14.01 -8.48
C PHE A 18 -1.82 13.86 -9.08
N GLY A 19 -2.38 14.88 -9.74
CA GLY A 19 -3.73 14.86 -10.29
C GLY A 19 -3.97 13.79 -11.35
N ASN A 20 -2.92 13.36 -12.06
CA ASN A 20 -2.97 12.28 -13.05
C ASN A 20 -2.46 10.92 -12.52
N HIS A 21 -2.25 10.80 -11.21
CA HIS A 21 -1.70 9.59 -10.62
C HIS A 21 -2.69 8.41 -10.71
N LYS A 22 -2.22 7.22 -11.14
CA LYS A 22 -3.06 6.04 -11.39
C LYS A 22 -3.66 5.42 -10.11
N ASN A 23 -3.09 5.71 -8.94
CA ASN A 23 -3.56 5.17 -7.67
C ASN A 23 -4.81 5.92 -7.16
N SER A 24 -5.94 5.22 -7.09
CA SER A 24 -7.22 5.77 -6.62
C SER A 24 -7.17 6.30 -5.18
N VAL A 25 -6.31 5.76 -4.32
CA VAL A 25 -6.14 6.23 -2.94
C VAL A 25 -5.49 7.61 -2.91
N VAL A 26 -4.46 7.81 -3.74
CA VAL A 26 -3.78 9.10 -3.89
C VAL A 26 -4.78 10.15 -4.38
N GLN A 27 -5.60 9.80 -5.38
CA GLN A 27 -6.63 10.69 -5.92
C GLN A 27 -7.67 11.08 -4.87
N LYS A 28 -8.19 10.11 -4.12
CA LYS A 28 -9.16 10.37 -3.04
C LYS A 28 -8.57 11.24 -1.94
N ARG A 29 -7.31 11.00 -1.56
CA ARG A 29 -6.61 11.79 -0.53
C ARG A 29 -6.34 13.22 -1.00
N LEU A 30 -5.90 13.39 -2.24
CA LEU A 30 -5.73 14.71 -2.86
C LEU A 30 -7.06 15.49 -2.85
N ARG A 31 -8.14 14.85 -3.29
CA ARG A 31 -9.49 15.44 -3.26
C ARG A 31 -9.96 15.74 -1.84
N ALA A 32 -9.63 14.90 -0.85
CA ALA A 32 -9.96 15.16 0.55
C ALA A 32 -9.27 16.41 1.10
N LEU A 33 -8.00 16.66 0.71
CA LEU A 33 -7.28 17.88 1.10
C LEU A 33 -7.92 19.12 0.49
N GLU A 34 -8.25 19.07 -0.80
CA GLU A 34 -8.95 20.16 -1.50
C GLU A 34 -10.30 20.49 -0.85
N LEU A 35 -11.12 19.47 -0.57
CA LEU A 35 -12.42 19.70 0.05
C LEU A 35 -12.28 20.21 1.48
N SER A 36 -11.24 19.75 2.20
CA SER A 36 -10.98 20.23 3.55
C SER A 36 -10.49 21.67 3.59
N SER A 37 -9.70 22.13 2.61
CA SER A 37 -9.27 23.53 2.52
C SER A 37 -10.42 24.47 2.15
N GLN A 38 -11.47 23.93 1.51
CA GLN A 38 -12.76 24.60 1.27
C GLN A 38 -13.71 24.56 2.47
N TYR A 39 -13.23 24.17 3.66
CA TYR A 39 -14.00 24.07 4.90
C TYR A 39 -15.19 23.10 4.86
N LYS A 40 -15.20 22.13 3.94
CA LYS A 40 -16.18 21.03 4.01
C LYS A 40 -15.91 20.16 5.22
N SER A 41 -16.97 19.71 5.88
CA SER A 41 -16.87 18.85 7.05
C SER A 41 -16.32 17.47 6.69
N MET A 42 -15.66 16.82 7.66
CA MET A 42 -15.22 15.43 7.51
C MET A 42 -16.37 14.46 7.15
N LYS A 43 -17.62 14.80 7.51
CA LYS A 43 -18.79 13.99 7.17
C LYS A 43 -19.10 14.12 5.67
N GLU A 44 -19.20 15.36 5.17
CA GLU A 44 -19.44 15.63 3.75
C GLU A 44 -18.33 15.06 2.86
N ILE A 45 -17.07 15.20 3.28
CA ILE A 45 -15.92 14.65 2.55
C ILE A 45 -15.98 13.11 2.51
N ALA A 46 -16.30 12.47 3.64
CA ALA A 46 -16.42 11.02 3.72
C ALA A 46 -17.54 10.48 2.81
N GLU A 47 -18.68 11.17 2.77
CA GLU A 47 -19.81 10.84 1.90
C GLU A 47 -19.46 11.06 0.41
N GLU A 48 -18.86 12.20 0.05
CA GLU A 48 -18.47 12.53 -1.34
C GLU A 48 -17.43 11.54 -1.90
N LEU A 49 -16.49 11.08 -1.07
CA LEU A 49 -15.40 10.18 -1.50
C LEU A 49 -15.71 8.70 -1.28
N ASN A 50 -16.86 8.39 -0.68
CA ASN A 50 -17.23 7.04 -0.24
C ASN A 50 -16.10 6.36 0.55
N ILE A 51 -15.66 7.01 1.63
CA ILE A 51 -14.64 6.50 2.57
C ILE A 51 -15.16 6.63 4.00
N SER A 52 -14.64 5.81 4.92
CA SER A 52 -15.04 5.93 6.32
C SER A 52 -14.49 7.21 6.96
N ARG A 53 -15.26 7.80 7.89
CA ARG A 53 -14.80 8.95 8.69
C ARG A 53 -13.51 8.64 9.46
N THR A 54 -13.34 7.40 9.91
CA THR A 54 -12.13 6.92 10.60
C THR A 54 -10.92 6.92 9.67
N THR A 55 -11.09 6.46 8.41
CA THR A 55 -10.04 6.51 7.39
C THR A 55 -9.62 7.94 7.10
N LEU A 56 -10.58 8.86 6.96
CA LEU A 56 -10.32 10.27 6.73
C LEU A 56 -9.58 10.90 7.93
N TYR A 57 -10.02 10.58 9.15
CA TYR A 57 -9.38 11.04 10.38
C TYR A 57 -7.91 10.63 10.45
N HIS A 58 -7.61 9.34 10.25
CA HIS A 58 -6.23 8.85 10.28
C HIS A 58 -5.38 9.41 9.14
N PHE A 59 -5.99 9.68 7.99
CA PHE A 59 -5.28 10.36 6.90
C PHE A 59 -4.88 11.79 7.30
N PHE A 60 -5.82 12.60 7.81
CA PHE A 60 -5.49 13.96 8.27
C PHE A 60 -4.49 13.93 9.43
N GLU A 61 -4.60 12.97 10.34
CA GLU A 61 -3.62 12.76 11.42
C GLU A 61 -2.23 12.44 10.88
N ALA A 62 -2.13 11.59 9.87
CA ALA A 62 -0.87 11.32 9.20
C ALA A 62 -0.33 12.55 8.46
N TRP A 63 -1.20 13.34 7.81
CA TRP A 63 -0.81 14.54 7.08
C TRP A 63 -0.16 15.61 7.98
N ASP A 64 -0.73 15.87 9.16
CA ASP A 64 -0.19 16.90 10.07
C ASP A 64 1.01 16.43 10.88
N LYS A 65 1.22 15.11 11.03
CA LYS A 65 2.37 14.55 11.76
C LYS A 65 3.65 14.52 10.94
N VAL A 66 3.55 14.70 9.63
CA VAL A 66 4.68 14.60 8.70
C VAL A 66 5.25 16.00 8.46
N GLU A 67 6.57 16.11 8.42
CA GLU A 67 7.25 17.37 8.13
C GLU A 67 6.90 17.87 6.72
N TYR A 68 7.05 19.18 6.49
CA TYR A 68 6.59 19.83 5.27
C TYR A 68 7.14 19.18 3.99
N GLU A 69 8.42 18.82 3.98
CA GLU A 69 9.11 18.21 2.85
C GLU A 69 8.55 16.82 2.50
N ASP A 70 8.09 16.09 3.52
CA ASP A 70 7.59 14.72 3.41
C ASP A 70 6.06 14.63 3.28
N LYS A 71 5.33 15.76 3.41
CA LYS A 71 3.85 15.78 3.31
C LYS A 71 3.30 15.05 2.08
N PRO A 72 3.90 15.17 0.87
CA PRO A 72 3.45 14.41 -0.30
C PRO A 72 3.41 12.89 -0.06
N ASP A 73 4.28 12.34 0.78
CA ASP A 73 4.33 10.90 1.07
C ASP A 73 3.11 10.44 1.87
N ALA A 74 2.46 11.32 2.63
CA ALA A 74 1.22 11.02 3.33
C ALA A 74 0.05 10.76 2.35
N LEU A 75 0.14 11.17 1.09
CA LEU A 75 -0.81 10.77 0.04
C LEU A 75 -0.74 9.27 -0.25
N PHE A 76 0.41 8.64 -0.02
CA PHE A 76 0.64 7.24 -0.33
C PHE A 76 0.38 6.33 0.87
N ILE A 77 0.06 5.07 0.58
CA ILE A 77 0.01 4.04 1.61
C ILE A 77 1.47 3.63 1.86
N LYS A 78 1.93 3.70 3.12
CA LYS A 78 3.27 3.25 3.50
C LYS A 78 3.52 1.82 3.00
N GLU A 79 4.73 1.61 2.48
CA GLU A 79 5.18 0.29 2.05
C GLU A 79 5.16 -0.72 3.22
N GLY A 80 5.01 -2.00 2.89
CA GLY A 80 4.93 -3.07 3.91
C GLY A 80 3.56 -3.25 4.57
N ARG A 81 2.51 -2.53 4.14
CA ARG A 81 1.13 -2.83 4.53
C ARG A 81 0.53 -3.96 3.71
N GLY A 82 -0.11 -4.90 4.40
CA GLY A 82 -0.71 -6.12 3.81
C GLY A 82 -0.29 -7.37 4.58
N ALA A 83 -0.93 -8.50 4.30
CA ALA A 83 -0.47 -9.78 4.85
C ALA A 83 0.93 -10.07 4.28
N LYS A 84 1.91 -10.30 5.16
CA LYS A 84 3.24 -10.76 4.73
C LYS A 84 3.07 -12.05 3.92
N PRO A 85 3.71 -12.18 2.75
CA PRO A 85 3.62 -13.41 1.98
C PRO A 85 4.06 -14.60 2.84
N LYS A 86 3.31 -15.71 2.82
CA LYS A 86 3.67 -16.93 3.58
C LYS A 86 5.07 -17.46 3.25
N LEU A 87 5.57 -17.16 2.06
CA LEU A 87 6.87 -17.59 1.55
C LEU A 87 8.02 -16.62 1.91
N GLU A 88 7.73 -15.49 2.56
CA GLU A 88 8.75 -14.50 2.91
C GLU A 88 9.74 -15.04 3.96
N SER A 89 9.31 -15.96 4.83
CA SER A 89 10.17 -16.60 5.83
C SER A 89 11.20 -17.55 5.25
N VAL A 90 11.00 -18.03 4.01
CA VAL A 90 11.86 -18.98 3.32
C VAL A 90 12.44 -18.40 2.03
N LYS A 91 12.42 -17.07 1.91
CA LYS A 91 12.82 -16.35 0.70
C LYS A 91 14.24 -16.71 0.25
N ASP A 92 15.16 -16.86 1.20
CA ASP A 92 16.57 -17.13 0.93
C ASP A 92 16.83 -18.62 0.62
N GLU A 93 15.97 -19.53 1.12
CA GLU A 93 16.06 -20.98 0.90
C GLU A 93 15.39 -21.42 -0.42
N LEU A 94 14.40 -20.67 -0.90
CA LEU A 94 13.65 -20.98 -2.13
C LEU A 94 14.53 -21.11 -3.40
N PRO A 95 15.53 -20.24 -3.66
CA PRO A 95 16.45 -20.44 -4.78
C PRO A 95 17.24 -21.74 -4.68
N ILE A 96 17.71 -22.09 -3.47
CA ILE A 96 18.50 -23.30 -3.22
C ILE A 96 17.64 -24.54 -3.48
N LEU A 97 16.39 -24.54 -3.01
CA LEU A 97 15.43 -25.60 -3.29
C LEU A 97 15.07 -25.67 -4.78
N ALA A 98 14.96 -24.52 -5.45
CA ALA A 98 14.67 -24.45 -6.89
C ALA A 98 15.81 -25.04 -7.73
N GLU A 99 17.07 -24.80 -7.38
CA GLU A 99 18.22 -25.43 -8.04
C GLU A 99 18.29 -26.93 -7.72
N LYS A 100 18.22 -27.30 -6.44
CA LYS A 100 18.31 -28.70 -5.97
C LYS A 100 17.26 -29.61 -6.60
N TYR A 101 16.05 -29.11 -6.83
CA TYR A 101 14.95 -29.88 -7.40
C TYR A 101 14.63 -29.52 -8.86
N ASN A 102 15.52 -28.81 -9.57
CA ASN A 102 15.34 -28.37 -10.96
C ASN A 102 13.96 -27.74 -11.22
N ARG A 103 13.56 -26.79 -10.37
CA ARG A 103 12.28 -26.08 -10.37
C ARG A 103 11.03 -26.99 -10.30
N ASN A 104 11.16 -28.22 -9.81
CA ASN A 104 10.03 -29.12 -9.62
C ASN A 104 9.13 -28.64 -8.47
N ILE A 105 8.08 -27.91 -8.84
CA ILE A 105 7.11 -27.29 -7.93
C ILE A 105 6.50 -28.29 -6.93
N LYS A 106 6.22 -29.54 -7.34
CA LYS A 106 5.61 -30.53 -6.43
C LYS A 106 6.57 -30.91 -5.30
N LYS A 107 7.84 -31.14 -5.63
CA LYS A 107 8.87 -31.48 -4.64
C LYS A 107 9.15 -30.31 -3.70
N ILE A 108 9.22 -29.10 -4.23
CA ILE A 108 9.44 -27.89 -3.42
C ILE A 108 8.26 -27.68 -2.46
N LEU A 109 7.01 -27.88 -2.90
CA LEU A 109 5.84 -27.80 -2.02
C LEU A 109 5.88 -28.83 -0.88
N GLN A 110 6.28 -30.06 -1.19
CA GLN A 110 6.41 -31.11 -0.18
C GLN A 110 7.47 -30.74 0.86
N VAL A 111 8.65 -30.29 0.43
CA VAL A 111 9.71 -29.83 1.35
C VAL A 111 9.26 -28.63 2.19
N LEU A 112 8.51 -27.70 1.62
CA LEU A 112 7.96 -26.57 2.36
C LEU A 112 6.96 -27.00 3.44
N GLU A 113 6.16 -28.04 3.19
CA GLU A 113 5.22 -28.60 4.16
C GLU A 113 5.96 -29.42 5.23
N ASP A 114 6.94 -30.24 4.84
CA ASP A 114 7.64 -31.17 5.72
C ASP A 114 8.71 -30.49 6.61
N GLU A 115 9.52 -29.57 6.05
CA GLU A 115 10.66 -28.96 6.77
C GLU A 115 10.31 -27.59 7.37
N TYR A 116 9.36 -26.87 6.80
CA TYR A 116 9.05 -25.48 7.17
C TYR A 116 7.61 -25.27 7.68
N ASP A 117 6.76 -26.29 7.66
CA ASP A 117 5.32 -26.22 8.01
C ASP A 117 4.56 -25.13 7.21
N ILE A 118 5.03 -24.83 5.98
CA ILE A 118 4.44 -23.82 5.11
C ILE A 118 3.56 -24.47 4.05
N LYS A 119 2.25 -24.42 4.28
CA LYS A 119 1.24 -24.85 3.29
C LYS A 119 0.84 -23.74 2.34
N VAL A 120 1.25 -23.86 1.07
CA VAL A 120 0.87 -22.97 -0.04
C VAL A 120 0.44 -23.77 -1.27
N CYS A 121 -0.39 -23.16 -2.14
CA CYS A 121 -0.74 -23.80 -3.42
C CYS A 121 0.37 -23.59 -4.48
N SER A 122 0.39 -24.47 -5.49
CA SER A 122 1.37 -24.40 -6.58
C SER A 122 1.38 -23.08 -7.36
N LEU A 123 0.23 -22.38 -7.39
CA LEU A 123 0.12 -21.08 -8.03
C LEU A 123 0.85 -19.99 -7.22
N THR A 124 0.74 -20.02 -5.90
CA THR A 124 1.43 -19.09 -5.00
C THR A 124 2.94 -19.24 -5.11
N LEU A 125 3.44 -20.48 -5.09
CA LEU A 125 4.86 -20.75 -5.25
C LEU A 125 5.39 -20.27 -6.62
N ARG A 126 4.67 -20.57 -7.72
CA ARG A 126 5.05 -20.10 -9.06
C ARG A 126 5.06 -18.58 -9.19
N LYS A 127 4.05 -17.90 -8.65
CA LYS A 127 4.00 -16.43 -8.65
C LYS A 127 5.17 -15.84 -7.86
N TYR A 128 5.53 -16.46 -6.74
CA TYR A 128 6.62 -16.01 -5.89
C TYR A 128 8.00 -16.20 -6.55
N LEU A 129 8.26 -17.36 -7.15
CA LEU A 129 9.49 -17.63 -7.91
C LEU A 129 9.65 -16.64 -9.08
N LYS A 130 8.58 -16.43 -9.87
CA LYS A 130 8.56 -15.46 -10.96
C LYS A 130 8.81 -14.02 -10.49
N LYS A 131 8.24 -13.63 -9.35
CA LYS A 131 8.45 -12.29 -8.76
C LYS A 131 9.90 -12.09 -8.30
N THR A 132 10.54 -13.15 -7.83
CA THR A 132 11.90 -13.13 -7.28
C THR A 132 12.97 -13.34 -8.37
N ASN A 133 12.55 -13.43 -9.64
CA ASN A 133 13.42 -13.66 -10.81
C ASN A 133 14.19 -15.00 -10.76
N ILE A 134 13.61 -16.01 -10.09
CA ILE A 134 14.12 -17.39 -9.94
C ILE A 134 13.37 -18.32 -10.89
#